data_AF-A0A936MR85-F1
#
_entry.id   AF-A0A936MR85-F1
#
_cell.length_a   1.000
_cell.length_b   1.000
_cell.length_c   1.000
_cell.angle_alpha   90.00
_cell.angle_beta   90.00
_cell.angle_gamma   90.00
#
_symmetry.space_group_name_H-M   'P 1'
#
loop_
_entity.id
_entity.type
_entity.pdbx_description
1 polymer ?
#
loop_
_entity_poly.entity_id
_entity_poly.type
_entity_poly.pdbx_seq_one_letter_code
_entity_poly.pdbx_strand_id
1 'polypeptide(L)'
;MRPATIRFPLRAARSVPAPSTSDPASSARSHRARYDAGPVLGVGGMGEVRLSGDTRIGRRVAKKTLLADTDSPTARARFLREARVQGQLEHPSIVPVYDLDLDPQGRPFFTMKRVRGDTLERVIEHLRRKHEVFRWTKLGLLRPNGEAPFGPEGSRRTTRR
;
A
#
# COMPACT_ATOMS: atom_id res chain seq x y z
N MET A 1 -18.64 44.89 32.40
CA MET A 1 -18.10 43.51 32.33
C MET A 1 -16.65 43.59 31.87
N ARG A 2 -15.68 43.22 32.71
CA ARG A 2 -14.24 43.21 32.37
C ARG A 2 -13.80 41.76 32.13
N PRO A 3 -12.96 41.44 31.12
CA PRO A 3 -12.49 40.08 30.92
C PRO A 3 -11.41 39.73 31.97
N ALA A 4 -11.48 38.51 32.49
CA ALA A 4 -10.53 37.97 33.47
C ALA A 4 -9.20 37.63 32.78
N THR A 5 -8.11 38.30 33.18
CA THR A 5 -6.75 37.98 32.73
C THR A 5 -6.18 36.83 33.57
N ILE A 6 -5.99 35.67 32.96
CA ILE A 6 -5.32 34.53 33.59
C ILE A 6 -3.80 34.76 33.50
N ARG A 7 -3.13 34.89 34.65
CA ARG A 7 -1.69 35.09 34.76
C ARG A 7 -1.01 33.75 35.06
N PHE A 8 -0.28 33.20 34.09
CA PHE A 8 0.57 32.03 34.29
C PHE A 8 1.87 32.43 35.03
N PRO A 9 2.36 31.66 36.02
CA PRO A 9 3.65 31.93 36.62
C PRO A 9 4.78 31.57 35.66
N LEU A 10 5.74 32.48 35.48
CA LEU A 10 7.00 32.21 34.78
C LEU A 10 7.80 31.18 35.58
N ARG A 11 7.87 29.95 35.08
CA ARG A 11 8.73 28.90 35.62
C ARG A 11 10.17 29.22 35.26
N ALA A 12 11.02 29.37 36.28
CA ALA A 12 12.45 29.61 36.13
C ALA A 12 13.08 28.61 35.14
N ALA A 13 13.79 29.14 34.14
CA ALA A 13 14.53 28.35 33.17
C ALA A 13 15.63 27.59 33.90
N ARG A 14 15.55 26.25 33.93
CA ARG A 14 16.69 25.42 34.28
C ARG A 14 17.73 25.59 33.17
N SER A 15 18.93 26.02 33.54
CA SER A 15 20.09 26.10 32.65
C SER A 15 20.33 24.74 31.98
N VAL A 16 20.21 24.70 30.66
CA VAL A 16 20.60 23.53 29.87
C VAL A 16 22.13 23.47 29.88
N PRO A 17 22.78 22.41 30.40
CA PRO A 17 24.23 22.28 30.27
C PRO A 17 24.59 22.10 28.79
N ALA A 18 25.60 22.83 28.33
CA ALA A 18 26.16 22.68 26.99
C ALA A 18 26.60 21.22 26.75
N PRO A 19 26.46 20.67 25.53
CA PRO A 19 26.90 19.31 25.24
C PRO A 19 28.43 19.25 25.32
N SER A 20 28.95 18.66 26.39
CA SER A 20 30.37 18.34 26.54
C SER A 20 30.76 17.23 25.56
N THR A 21 31.64 17.58 24.64
CA THR A 21 32.39 16.68 23.76
C THR A 21 33.28 15.73 24.56
N SER A 22 32.95 14.42 24.56
CA SER A 22 33.86 13.29 24.30
C SER A 22 33.33 11.97 24.92
N ASP A 23 32.37 11.34 24.25
CA ASP A 23 32.10 9.91 24.44
C ASP A 23 32.74 9.12 23.29
N PRO A 24 33.91 8.48 23.48
CA PRO A 24 34.54 7.64 22.45
C PRO A 24 33.78 6.33 22.17
N ALA A 25 32.66 6.08 22.86
CA ALA A 25 31.78 4.92 22.63
C ALA A 25 30.75 5.12 21.49
N SER A 26 30.65 6.32 20.89
CA SER A 26 29.69 6.59 19.80
C SER A 26 30.14 6.10 18.42
N SER A 27 31.40 5.70 18.24
CA SER A 27 31.97 5.32 16.93
C SER A 27 31.70 3.86 16.53
N ALA A 28 31.07 3.07 17.40
CA ALA A 28 30.74 1.66 17.14
C ALA A 28 29.22 1.38 17.15
N ARG A 29 28.38 2.40 16.93
CA ARG A 29 27.02 2.14 16.45
C ARG A 29 27.14 1.65 15.02
N SER A 30 27.41 0.34 14.88
CA SER A 30 27.12 -0.43 13.68
C SER A 30 25.88 0.18 13.04
N HIS A 31 26.01 0.73 11.82
CA HIS A 31 24.88 1.24 11.06
C HIS A 31 23.94 0.07 10.82
N ARG A 32 23.11 -0.25 11.82
CA ARG A 32 22.12 -1.30 11.75
C ARG A 32 21.26 -0.92 10.56
N ALA A 33 21.13 -1.84 9.62
CA ALA A 33 20.30 -1.63 8.44
C ALA A 33 18.95 -1.07 8.92
N ARG A 34 18.59 0.14 8.46
CA ARG A 34 17.41 0.87 8.94
C ARG A 34 16.15 0.00 8.95
N TYR A 35 16.08 -0.88 7.97
CA TYR A 35 14.99 -1.80 7.71
C TYR A 35 15.44 -3.23 8.02
N ASP A 36 14.78 -3.89 8.98
CA ASP A 36 15.05 -5.29 9.30
C ASP A 36 14.52 -6.24 8.21
N ALA A 37 15.02 -7.48 8.21
CA ALA A 37 14.52 -8.53 7.34
C ALA A 37 13.42 -9.31 8.06
N GLY A 38 12.20 -9.27 7.51
CA GLY A 38 11.09 -10.10 7.94
C GLY A 38 10.66 -11.11 6.87
N PRO A 39 9.53 -11.81 7.10
CA PRO A 39 9.00 -12.80 6.17
C PRO A 39 8.57 -12.19 4.84
N VAL A 40 8.58 -13.04 3.81
CA VAL A 40 8.07 -12.71 2.47
C VAL A 40 6.56 -12.54 2.53
N LEU A 41 6.06 -11.43 2.01
CA LEU A 41 4.63 -11.13 1.88
C LEU A 41 4.11 -11.51 0.48
N GLY A 42 4.98 -11.42 -0.53
CA GLY A 42 4.66 -11.81 -1.90
C GLY A 42 5.87 -11.68 -2.82
N VAL A 43 5.87 -12.47 -3.88
CA VAL A 43 6.87 -12.43 -4.95
C VAL A 43 6.13 -12.13 -6.25
N GLY A 44 6.62 -11.17 -7.02
CA GLY A 44 6.10 -10.86 -8.35
C GLY A 44 7.24 -10.78 -9.36
N GLY A 45 6.89 -10.61 -10.64
CA GLY A 45 7.88 -10.68 -11.72
C GLY A 45 9.03 -9.66 -11.64
N MET A 46 8.83 -8.50 -11.01
CA MET A 46 9.87 -7.46 -10.90
C MET A 46 10.61 -7.48 -9.55
N GLY A 47 10.10 -8.19 -8.54
CA GLY A 47 10.67 -8.06 -7.21
C GLY A 47 9.94 -8.82 -6.12
N GLU A 48 10.56 -8.83 -4.96
CA GLU A 48 10.05 -9.46 -3.75
C GLU A 48 9.60 -8.38 -2.77
N VAL A 49 8.44 -8.60 -2.13
CA VAL A 49 7.93 -7.77 -1.04
C VAL A 49 8.10 -8.51 0.28
N ARG A 50 8.86 -7.94 1.21
CA ARG A 50 9.03 -8.47 2.57
C ARG A 50 8.39 -7.57 3.62
N LEU A 51 7.96 -8.18 4.72
CA LEU A 51 7.69 -7.45 5.95
C LEU A 51 9.01 -6.89 6.48
N SER A 52 9.02 -5.64 6.90
CA SER A 52 10.20 -5.02 7.48
C SER A 52 9.81 -4.03 8.59
N GLY A 53 10.60 -3.96 9.64
CA GLY A 53 10.54 -2.94 10.68
C GLY A 53 11.44 -1.77 10.34
N ASP A 54 10.86 -0.56 10.28
CA ASP A 54 11.62 0.68 10.25
C ASP A 54 12.11 0.97 11.68
N THR A 55 13.40 0.79 11.92
CA THR A 55 14.03 0.98 13.24
C THR A 55 14.10 2.44 13.68
N ARG A 56 13.98 3.41 12.76
CA ARG A 56 13.99 4.84 13.09
C ARG A 56 12.63 5.33 13.57
N ILE A 57 11.57 4.91 12.87
CA ILE A 57 10.19 5.35 13.15
C ILE A 57 9.48 4.38 14.10
N GLY A 58 9.90 3.12 14.17
CA GLY A 58 9.28 2.08 15.01
C GLY A 58 7.99 1.51 14.41
N ARG A 59 7.90 1.36 13.08
CA ARG A 59 6.70 0.83 12.40
C ARG A 59 7.01 -0.34 11.48
N ARG A 60 6.01 -1.21 11.27
CA ARG A 60 6.08 -2.29 10.28
C ARG A 60 5.63 -1.79 8.91
N VAL A 61 6.47 -1.97 7.91
CA VAL A 61 6.29 -1.58 6.52
C VAL A 61 6.36 -2.80 5.59
N ALA A 62 5.90 -2.64 4.36
CA ALA A 62 6.21 -3.56 3.28
C ALA A 62 7.40 -2.98 2.49
N LYS A 63 8.47 -3.77 2.31
CA LYS A 63 9.67 -3.39 1.58
C LYS A 63 9.74 -4.19 0.28
N LYS A 64 9.58 -3.52 -0.86
CA LYS A 64 9.77 -4.14 -2.19
C LYS A 64 11.24 -3.97 -2.59
N THR A 65 11.87 -5.05 -3.01
CA THR A 65 13.28 -5.07 -3.46
C THR A 65 13.35 -5.75 -4.82
N LEU A 66 14.22 -5.25 -5.70
CA LEU A 66 14.51 -5.89 -6.98
C LEU A 66 15.24 -7.23 -6.75
N LEU A 67 14.82 -8.29 -7.44
CA LEU A 67 15.50 -9.59 -7.39
C LEU A 67 16.84 -9.51 -8.14
N ALA A 68 17.86 -10.21 -7.63
CA ALA A 68 19.19 -10.22 -8.23
C ALA A 68 19.17 -10.72 -9.69
N ASP A 69 18.40 -11.78 -9.96
CA ASP A 69 18.30 -12.39 -11.29
C ASP A 69 17.57 -11.51 -12.31
N THR A 70 16.89 -10.45 -11.86
CA THR A 70 16.13 -9.51 -12.72
C THR A 70 16.79 -8.12 -12.78
N ASP A 71 17.99 -7.95 -12.21
CA ASP A 71 18.67 -6.66 -12.13
C ASP A 71 19.27 -6.23 -13.48
N SER A 72 18.39 -5.73 -14.36
CA SER A 72 18.75 -5.08 -15.61
C SER A 72 18.50 -3.57 -15.53
N PRO A 73 19.18 -2.74 -16.35
CA PRO A 73 18.91 -1.31 -16.42
C PRO A 73 17.43 -0.98 -16.67
N THR A 74 16.77 -1.78 -17.52
CA THR A 74 15.34 -1.65 -17.83
C THR A 74 14.47 -1.99 -16.63
N ALA A 75 14.79 -3.06 -15.88
CA ALA A 75 14.05 -3.43 -14.68
C ALA A 75 14.21 -2.37 -13.58
N ARG A 76 15.42 -1.87 -13.36
CA ARG A 76 15.70 -0.75 -12.45
C ARG A 76 14.90 0.50 -12.82
N ALA A 77 14.89 0.88 -14.10
CA ALA A 77 14.12 2.03 -14.57
C ALA A 77 12.61 1.86 -14.32
N ARG A 78 12.05 0.68 -14.59
CA ARG A 78 10.65 0.37 -14.29
C ARG A 78 10.35 0.40 -12.80
N PHE A 79 11.23 -0.18 -11.98
CA PHE A 79 11.11 -0.20 -10.53
C PHE A 79 11.09 1.20 -9.92
N LEU A 80 12.03 2.06 -10.33
CA LEU A 80 12.09 3.45 -9.90
C LEU A 80 10.89 4.26 -10.40
N ARG A 81 10.42 4.01 -11.63
CA ARG A 81 9.22 4.64 -12.16
C ARG A 81 7.98 4.27 -11.35
N GLU A 82 7.82 3.00 -10.99
CA GLU A 82 6.71 2.53 -10.14
C GLU A 82 6.71 3.25 -8.79
N ALA A 83 7.85 3.27 -8.10
CA ALA A 83 7.99 3.93 -6.80
C ALA A 83 7.67 5.43 -6.88
N ARG A 84 8.17 6.13 -7.91
CA ARG A 84 7.93 7.57 -8.10
C ARG A 84 6.49 7.89 -8.42
N VAL A 85 5.89 7.16 -9.37
CA VAL A 85 4.48 7.38 -9.75
C VAL A 85 3.57 7.09 -8.56
N GLN A 86 3.77 5.98 -7.86
CA GLN A 86 2.96 5.65 -6.68
C GLN A 86 3.16 6.64 -5.53
N GLY A 87 4.40 7.11 -5.32
CA GLY A 87 4.73 8.09 -4.28
C GLY A 87 4.14 9.49 -4.51
N GLN A 88 3.75 9.82 -5.73
CA GLN A 88 3.08 11.08 -6.07
C GLN A 88 1.56 11.05 -5.87
N LEU A 89 0.98 9.89 -5.57
CA LEU A 89 -0.47 9.71 -5.47
C LEU A 89 -0.94 9.81 -4.03
N GLU A 90 -1.86 10.73 -3.76
CA GLU A 90 -2.50 10.91 -2.46
C GLU A 90 -3.97 10.48 -2.51
N HIS A 91 -4.24 9.23 -2.11
CA HIS A 91 -5.62 8.71 -2.08
C HIS A 91 -5.74 7.55 -1.07
N PRO A 92 -6.84 7.43 -0.30
CA PRO A 92 -7.01 6.38 0.71
C PRO A 92 -6.92 4.96 0.15
N SER A 93 -7.34 4.76 -1.10
CA SER A 93 -7.30 3.46 -1.80
C SER A 93 -5.97 3.18 -2.51
N ILE A 94 -4.97 4.06 -2.42
CA ILE A 94 -3.64 3.87 -2.98
C ILE A 94 -2.66 3.67 -1.84
N VAL A 95 -1.79 2.67 -1.96
CA VAL A 95 -0.79 2.38 -0.94
C VAL A 95 0.30 3.45 -0.99
N PRO A 96 0.50 4.26 0.06
CA PRO A 96 1.52 5.30 0.03
C PRO A 96 2.92 4.69 0.09
N VAL A 97 3.82 5.23 -0.72
CA VAL A 97 5.27 5.00 -0.63
C VAL A 97 5.83 5.90 0.46
N TYR A 98 6.70 5.34 1.31
CA TYR A 98 7.31 6.05 2.42
C TYR A 98 8.77 6.41 2.20
N ASP A 99 9.48 5.58 1.43
CA ASP A 99 10.92 5.74 1.24
C ASP A 99 11.37 5.03 -0.03
N LEU A 100 12.41 5.55 -0.68
CA LEU A 100 13.05 4.99 -1.87
C LEU A 100 14.56 5.15 -1.69
N ASP A 101 15.28 4.04 -1.61
CA ASP A 101 16.71 4.04 -1.28
C ASP A 101 17.41 2.79 -1.86
N LEU A 102 18.71 2.66 -1.62
CA LEU A 102 19.52 1.51 -2.01
C LEU A 102 19.88 0.66 -0.79
N ASP A 103 19.86 -0.65 -0.95
CA ASP A 103 20.36 -1.56 0.08
C ASP A 103 21.91 -1.53 0.14
N PRO A 104 22.54 -2.16 1.16
CA PRO A 104 24.01 -2.21 1.25
C PRO A 104 24.69 -2.89 0.06
N GLN A 105 23.95 -3.62 -0.77
CA GLN A 105 24.42 -4.25 -2.00
C GLN A 105 24.15 -3.38 -3.25
N GLY A 106 23.66 -2.16 -3.08
CA GLY A 106 23.35 -1.22 -4.17
C GLY A 106 22.06 -1.53 -4.93
N ARG A 107 21.21 -2.44 -4.45
CA ARG A 107 19.92 -2.76 -5.09
C ARG A 107 18.85 -1.77 -4.64
N PRO A 108 18.05 -1.24 -5.57
CA PRO A 108 16.98 -0.33 -5.21
C PRO A 108 15.88 -1.06 -4.44
N PHE A 109 15.38 -0.39 -3.40
CA PHE A 109 14.19 -0.79 -2.68
C PHE A 109 13.31 0.42 -2.43
N PHE A 110 12.01 0.19 -2.27
CA PHE A 110 11.13 1.19 -1.68
C PHE A 110 10.25 0.57 -0.61
N THR A 111 9.90 1.38 0.38
CA THR A 111 9.00 0.97 1.46
C THR A 111 7.64 1.61 1.28
N MET A 112 6.61 0.90 1.70
CA MET A 112 5.23 1.33 1.56
C MET A 112 4.40 0.85 2.76
N LYS A 113 3.18 1.39 2.88
CA LYS A 113 2.22 0.94 3.89
C LYS A 113 2.02 -0.58 3.79
N ARG A 114 2.20 -1.28 4.92
CA ARG A 114 1.79 -2.68 5.03
C ARG A 114 0.27 -2.75 5.01
N VAL A 115 -0.30 -3.31 3.95
CA VAL A 115 -1.72 -3.65 3.89
C VAL A 115 -1.95 -4.98 4.61
N ARG A 116 -3.02 -5.06 5.41
CA ARG A 116 -3.46 -6.30 6.06
C ARG A 116 -4.77 -6.73 5.40
N GLY A 117 -4.90 -8.02 5.12
CA GLY A 117 -6.07 -8.59 4.46
C GLY A 117 -5.68 -9.65 3.44
N ASP A 118 -6.67 -10.14 2.71
CA ASP A 118 -6.47 -11.08 1.62
C ASP A 118 -6.13 -10.35 0.31
N THR A 119 -5.31 -10.99 -0.52
CA THR A 119 -5.10 -10.51 -1.90
C THR A 119 -6.38 -10.69 -2.70
N LEU A 120 -6.58 -9.85 -3.71
CA LEU A 120 -7.71 -10.00 -4.63
C LEU A 120 -7.75 -11.40 -5.27
N GLU A 121 -6.58 -11.95 -5.59
CA GLU A 121 -6.43 -13.32 -6.09
C GLU A 121 -7.03 -14.36 -5.13
N ARG A 122 -6.69 -14.28 -3.83
CA ARG A 122 -7.22 -15.18 -2.81
C ARG A 122 -8.73 -15.01 -2.63
N VAL A 123 -9.23 -13.78 -2.72
CA VAL A 123 -10.67 -13.50 -2.70
C VAL A 123 -11.35 -14.14 -3.90
N ILE A 124 -10.81 -13.99 -5.11
CA ILE A 124 -11.35 -14.59 -6.34
C ILE A 124 -11.34 -16.12 -6.25
N GLU A 125 -10.25 -16.71 -5.77
CA GLU A 125 -10.13 -18.16 -5.61
C GLU A 125 -11.16 -18.70 -4.60
N HIS A 126 -11.32 -18.00 -3.48
CA HIS A 126 -12.33 -18.35 -2.48
C HIS A 126 -13.75 -18.26 -3.03
N LEU A 127 -14.04 -17.22 -3.82
CA LEU A 127 -15.32 -17.09 -4.51
C LEU A 127 -15.51 -18.22 -5.53
N ARG A 128 -14.50 -18.59 -6.32
CA ARG A 128 -14.57 -19.73 -7.25
C ARG A 128 -14.91 -21.04 -6.55
N ARG A 129 -14.26 -21.33 -5.40
CA ARG A 129 -14.54 -22.55 -4.61
C ARG A 129 -15.95 -22.56 -4.00
N LYS A 130 -16.45 -21.39 -3.56
CA LYS A 130 -17.83 -21.27 -3.03
C LYS A 130 -18.89 -21.27 -4.13
N HIS A 131 -18.50 -20.91 -5.35
CA HIS A 131 -19.37 -20.87 -6.53
C HIS A 131 -18.99 -21.96 -7.55
N GLU A 132 -19.11 -23.24 -7.18
CA GLU A 132 -19.31 -24.33 -8.16
C GLU A 132 -20.62 -24.16 -8.98
N VAL A 133 -21.43 -23.14 -8.69
CA VAL A 133 -22.83 -23.03 -9.15
C VAL A 133 -23.04 -22.10 -10.35
N PHE A 134 -22.03 -21.37 -10.84
CA PHE A 134 -22.21 -20.51 -12.04
C PHE A 134 -21.23 -20.85 -13.16
N ARG A 135 -21.38 -22.07 -13.67
CA ARG A 135 -20.93 -22.42 -15.01
C ARG A 135 -21.76 -21.62 -16.02
N TRP A 136 -21.33 -20.41 -16.33
CA TRP A 136 -21.75 -19.71 -17.55
C TRP A 136 -21.20 -20.50 -18.73
N THR A 137 -21.83 -21.63 -19.04
CA THR A 137 -21.60 -22.32 -20.29
C THR A 137 -22.00 -21.35 -21.39
N LYS A 138 -21.15 -21.20 -22.42
CA LYS A 138 -21.40 -20.46 -23.67
C LYS A 138 -22.65 -20.94 -24.45
N LEU A 139 -23.43 -21.87 -23.88
CA LEU A 139 -24.78 -22.25 -24.27
C LEU A 139 -25.76 -21.73 -23.20
N GLY A 140 -26.17 -20.48 -23.32
CA GLY A 140 -27.10 -19.83 -22.41
C GLY A 140 -27.93 -18.73 -23.07
N LEU A 141 -28.03 -18.75 -24.40
CA LEU A 141 -28.93 -17.89 -25.16
C LEU A 141 -30.37 -18.44 -25.23
N LEU A 142 -30.67 -19.53 -24.52
CA LEU A 142 -32.05 -19.95 -24.24
C LEU A 142 -32.20 -20.33 -22.77
N ARG A 143 -33.11 -19.64 -22.08
CA ARG A 143 -33.68 -20.11 -20.82
C ARG A 143 -34.82 -21.10 -21.11
N PRO A 144 -35.08 -22.06 -20.21
CA PRO A 144 -36.02 -23.16 -20.43
C PRO A 144 -37.51 -22.77 -20.47
N ASN A 145 -37.89 -21.52 -20.16
CA ASN A 145 -39.27 -21.05 -20.29
C ASN A 145 -39.26 -19.80 -21.17
N GLY A 146 -39.70 -19.98 -22.41
CA GLY A 146 -39.64 -19.00 -23.51
C GLY A 146 -40.56 -17.80 -23.36
N GLU A 147 -40.35 -16.96 -22.35
CA GLU A 147 -40.95 -15.62 -22.30
C GLU A 147 -39.93 -14.59 -22.78
N ALA A 148 -40.28 -13.90 -23.87
CA ALA A 148 -39.54 -12.76 -24.40
C ALA A 148 -39.70 -11.56 -23.46
N PRO A 149 -38.67 -10.69 -23.30
CA PRO A 149 -38.75 -9.57 -22.37
C PRO A 149 -39.70 -8.44 -22.80
N PHE A 150 -40.28 -8.49 -24.01
CA PHE A 150 -41.23 -7.48 -24.48
C PHE A 150 -42.25 -8.09 -25.44
N GLY A 151 -43.49 -8.27 -24.98
CA GLY A 151 -44.66 -8.56 -25.80
C GLY A 151 -45.31 -7.27 -26.34
N PRO A 152 -46.13 -7.33 -27.40
CA PRO A 152 -46.63 -6.15 -28.10
C PRO A 152 -47.80 -5.51 -27.34
N GLU A 153 -47.58 -4.38 -26.68
CA GLU A 153 -48.68 -3.50 -26.27
C GLU A 153 -49.17 -2.70 -27.48
N GLY A 154 -50.18 -3.25 -28.15
CA GLY A 154 -51.03 -2.50 -29.07
C GLY A 154 -52.48 -2.61 -28.64
N SER A 155 -53.04 -1.56 -27.99
CA SER A 155 -54.46 -1.22 -28.17
C SER A 155 -54.79 0.21 -27.73
N ARG A 156 -54.87 1.07 -28.75
CA ARG A 156 -55.68 2.28 -28.96
C ARG A 156 -56.71 2.67 -27.89
N ARG A 157 -56.79 4.00 -27.65
CA ARG A 157 -57.95 4.94 -27.57
C ARG A 157 -57.49 6.16 -26.72
N THR A 158 -57.85 7.43 -26.86
CA THR A 158 -58.74 8.22 -27.73
C THR A 158 -58.58 9.69 -27.26
N THR A 159 -58.45 10.64 -28.20
CA THR A 159 -58.93 12.04 -28.21
C THR A 159 -58.82 12.97 -26.98
N ARG A 160 -58.02 14.05 -27.12
CA ARG A 160 -58.25 15.50 -26.83
C ARG A 160 -56.87 16.18 -26.87
N ARG A 161 -56.59 17.15 -27.72
CA ARG A 161 -57.19 18.49 -27.82
C ARG A 161 -56.82 19.13 -29.15
#